data_AF-A0A7W0Z6B8-F1
#
_entry.id   AF-A0A7W0Z6B8-F1
#
_cell.length_a   1.000
_cell.length_b   1.000
_cell.length_c   1.000
_cell.angle_alpha   90.00
_cell.angle_beta   90.00
_cell.angle_gamma   90.00
#
_symmetry.space_group_name_H-M   'P 1'
#
loop_
_entity.id
_entity.type
_entity.pdbx_description
1 polymer ?
#
loop_
_entity_poly.entity_id
_entity_poly.type
_entity_poly.pdbx_seq_one_letter_code
_entity_poly.pdbx_strand_id
1 'polypeptide(L)'
;MRGAGPSPSCFVGRHRELAELRGWLAEAQNGRGRLVVVHGEPGMGKTRLAEELAARASAQGISVVWSRCSADVGAPPLWPLRRIVDQLPGAHG
;
A
#
# COMPACT_ATOMS: atom_id res chain seq x y z
N MET A 1 1.18 11.30 15.05
CA MET A 1 0.02 11.90 14.35
C MET A 1 -0.54 10.86 13.39
N ARG A 2 -1.76 10.35 13.65
CA ARG A 2 -2.43 9.38 12.78
C ARG A 2 -2.88 10.12 11.52
N GLY A 3 -2.36 9.75 10.35
CA GLY A 3 -2.83 10.32 9.09
C GLY A 3 -4.27 9.86 8.83
N ALA A 4 -5.20 10.81 8.72
CA ALA A 4 -6.57 10.54 8.33
C ALA A 4 -6.58 9.88 6.94
N GLY A 5 -7.17 8.68 6.84
CA GLY A 5 -7.37 7.99 5.56
C GLY A 5 -8.27 8.82 4.64
N PRO A 6 -8.09 8.71 3.30
CA PRO A 6 -8.87 9.50 2.34
C PRO A 6 -10.37 9.16 2.43
N SER A 7 -11.20 10.20 2.34
CA SER A 7 -12.67 10.10 2.32
C SER A 7 -13.17 9.15 1.23
N PRO A 8 -14.32 8.46 1.42
CA PRO A 8 -14.78 7.42 0.51
C PRO A 8 -15.45 8.04 -0.73
N SER A 9 -14.66 8.51 -1.68
CA SER A 9 -15.12 8.58 -3.07
C SER A 9 -15.27 7.15 -3.60
N CYS A 10 -16.37 6.87 -4.29
CA CYS A 10 -16.61 5.54 -4.88
C CYS A 10 -15.40 5.11 -5.74
N PHE A 11 -14.90 3.90 -5.52
CA PHE A 11 -13.85 3.33 -6.37
C PHE A 11 -14.47 2.85 -7.68
N VAL A 12 -14.21 3.57 -8.77
CA VAL A 12 -14.80 3.31 -10.09
C VAL A 12 -13.73 2.80 -11.05
N GLY A 13 -14.03 1.70 -11.75
CA GLY A 13 -13.11 1.05 -12.67
C GLY A 13 -12.04 0.21 -11.97
N ARG A 14 -11.15 -0.44 -12.75
CA ARG A 14 -10.02 -1.26 -12.26
C ARG A 14 -10.41 -2.47 -11.40
N HIS A 15 -11.63 -2.99 -11.56
CA HIS A 15 -12.11 -4.15 -10.81
C HIS A 15 -11.27 -5.40 -11.08
N ARG A 16 -10.74 -5.55 -12.30
CA ARG A 16 -9.87 -6.67 -12.66
C ARG A 16 -8.55 -6.61 -11.90
N GLU A 17 -7.86 -5.49 -11.97
CA GLU A 17 -6.56 -5.29 -11.30
C GLU A 17 -6.72 -5.43 -9.79
N LEU A 18 -7.78 -4.88 -9.21
CA LEU A 18 -8.10 -5.05 -7.81
C LEU A 18 -8.40 -6.51 -7.44
N ALA A 19 -9.10 -7.26 -8.30
CA ALA A 19 -9.36 -8.69 -8.08
C ALA A 19 -8.06 -9.52 -8.13
N GLU A 20 -7.17 -9.24 -9.08
CA GLU A 20 -5.84 -9.87 -9.16
C GLU A 20 -5.01 -9.60 -7.90
N LEU A 21 -4.93 -8.33 -7.47
CA LEU A 21 -4.25 -7.92 -6.24
C LEU A 21 -4.83 -8.61 -4.99
N ARG A 22 -6.16 -8.74 -4.91
CA ARG A 22 -6.83 -9.47 -3.82
C ARG A 22 -6.48 -10.95 -3.81
N GLY A 23 -6.41 -11.59 -4.97
CA GLY A 23 -5.96 -12.97 -5.10
C GLY A 23 -4.55 -13.14 -4.53
N TRP A 24 -3.62 -12.25 -4.91
CA TRP A 24 -2.25 -12.29 -4.40
C TRP A 24 -2.14 -11.96 -2.91
N LEU A 25 -3.01 -11.10 -2.38
CA LEU A 25 -3.09 -10.84 -0.93
C LEU A 25 -3.53 -12.10 -0.15
N ALA A 26 -4.48 -12.87 -0.69
CA ALA A 26 -4.87 -14.15 -0.09
C ALA A 26 -3.71 -15.15 -0.09
N GLU A 27 -2.96 -15.24 -1.19
CA GLU A 27 -1.76 -16.08 -1.29
C GLU A 27 -0.66 -15.63 -0.30
N ALA A 28 -0.49 -14.32 -0.10
CA ALA A 28 0.48 -13.78 0.83
C ALA A 28 0.20 -14.19 2.29
N GLN A 29 -1.09 -14.28 2.68
CA GLN A 29 -1.49 -14.79 3.99
C GLN A 29 -1.12 -16.27 4.19
N ASN A 30 -1.01 -17.04 3.10
CA ASN A 30 -0.54 -18.43 3.10
C ASN A 30 0.99 -18.55 2.99
N GLY A 31 1.73 -17.47 3.28
CA GLY A 31 3.19 -17.43 3.23
C GLY A 31 3.80 -17.22 1.84
N ARG A 32 2.98 -16.99 0.80
CA ARG A 32 3.44 -16.74 -0.57
C ARG A 32 3.40 -15.25 -0.93
N GLY A 33 4.25 -14.48 -0.27
CA GLY A 33 4.39 -13.04 -0.49
C GLY A 33 4.87 -12.68 -1.90
N ARG A 34 4.56 -11.46 -2.36
CA ARG A 34 4.93 -10.97 -3.70
C ARG A 34 5.30 -9.48 -3.66
N LEU A 35 6.21 -9.08 -4.54
CA LEU A 35 6.45 -7.68 -4.89
C LEU A 35 5.62 -7.34 -6.14
N VAL A 36 4.79 -6.30 -6.04
CA VAL A 36 3.95 -5.84 -7.16
C VAL A 36 4.30 -4.41 -7.49
N VAL A 37 4.54 -4.12 -8.77
CA VAL A 37 4.81 -2.77 -9.27
C VAL A 37 3.62 -2.32 -10.11
N VAL A 38 2.96 -1.24 -9.69
CA VAL A 38 1.85 -0.64 -10.42
C VAL A 38 2.38 0.55 -11.24
N HIS A 39 2.41 0.41 -12.57
CA HIS A 39 2.85 1.44 -13.49
C HIS A 39 1.70 1.99 -14.35
N GLY A 40 1.91 3.14 -15.00
CA GLY A 40 0.94 3.78 -15.88
C GLY A 40 1.02 5.31 -15.82
N GLU A 41 0.26 5.99 -16.68
CA GLU A 41 0.30 7.46 -16.79
C GLU A 41 -0.07 8.18 -15.49
N PRO A 42 0.49 9.39 -15.24
CA PRO A 42 0.03 10.27 -14.17
C PRO A 42 -1.50 10.42 -14.20
N GLY A 43 -2.14 10.39 -13.02
CA GLY A 43 -3.61 10.50 -12.93
C GLY A 43 -4.41 9.21 -13.19
N MET A 44 -3.80 8.10 -13.63
CA MET A 44 -4.53 6.84 -13.91
C MET A 44 -5.05 6.07 -12.68
N GLY A 45 -5.07 6.68 -11.49
CA GLY A 45 -5.61 6.07 -10.28
C GLY A 45 -4.72 5.03 -9.61
N LYS A 46 -3.40 4.99 -9.89
CA LYS A 46 -2.45 4.03 -9.30
C LYS A 46 -2.44 4.08 -7.76
N THR A 47 -2.32 5.28 -7.20
CA THR A 47 -2.38 5.49 -5.75
C THR A 47 -3.73 5.07 -5.19
N ARG A 48 -4.82 5.39 -5.90
CA ARG A 48 -6.18 5.01 -5.49
C ARG A 48 -6.36 3.50 -5.45
N LEU A 49 -5.85 2.76 -6.45
CA LEU A 49 -5.89 1.30 -6.48
C LEU A 49 -5.17 0.67 -5.27
N ALA A 50 -4.01 1.21 -4.91
CA ALA A 50 -3.22 0.72 -3.78
C ALA A 50 -3.85 1.10 -2.42
N GLU A 51 -4.42 2.30 -2.29
CA GLU A 51 -5.22 2.71 -1.12
C GLU A 51 -6.45 1.81 -0.92
N GLU A 52 -7.10 1.46 -2.02
CA GLU A 52 -8.32 0.64 -2.04
C GLU A 52 -8.03 -0.83 -1.67
N LEU A 53 -6.87 -1.37 -2.07
CA LEU A 53 -6.37 -2.65 -1.58
C LEU A 53 -6.01 -2.59 -0.09
N ALA A 54 -5.31 -1.53 0.33
CA ALA A 54 -4.92 -1.31 1.73
C ALA A 54 -6.13 -1.22 2.66
N ALA A 55 -7.19 -0.53 2.26
CA ALA A 55 -8.44 -0.44 3.01
C ALA A 55 -9.08 -1.82 3.20
N ARG A 56 -9.13 -2.65 2.15
CA ARG A 56 -9.65 -4.03 2.25
C ARG A 56 -8.79 -4.93 3.11
N ALA A 57 -7.46 -4.85 2.96
CA ALA A 57 -6.54 -5.63 3.78
C ALA A 57 -6.72 -5.28 5.27
N SER A 58 -6.80 -3.99 5.59
CA SER A 58 -7.06 -3.51 6.96
C SER A 58 -8.40 -4.00 7.49
N ALA A 59 -9.46 -3.98 6.67
CA ALA A 59 -10.78 -4.52 7.05
C ALA A 59 -10.77 -6.03 7.29
N GLN A 60 -9.80 -6.76 6.73
CA GLN A 60 -9.56 -8.19 6.96
C GLN A 60 -8.62 -8.45 8.16
N GLY A 61 -8.21 -7.41 8.89
CA GLY A 61 -7.29 -7.53 10.03
C GLY A 61 -5.81 -7.70 9.64
N ILE A 62 -5.48 -7.52 8.36
CA ILE A 62 -4.09 -7.58 7.88
C ILE A 62 -3.41 -6.24 8.20
N SER A 63 -2.23 -6.29 8.81
CA SER A 63 -1.44 -5.09 9.07
C SER A 63 -1.00 -4.45 7.75
N VAL A 64 -1.26 -3.16 7.60
CA VAL A 64 -0.87 -2.37 6.44
C VAL A 64 0.06 -1.26 6.87
N VAL A 65 1.19 -1.16 6.19
CA VAL A 65 2.15 -0.07 6.32
C VAL A 65 2.21 0.71 5.01
N TRP A 66 2.35 2.02 5.10
CA TRP A 66 2.38 2.90 3.93
C TRP A 66 3.52 3.89 4.04
N SER A 67 4.20 4.11 2.92
CA SER A 67 5.19 5.18 2.77
C SER A 67 5.05 5.85 1.41
N ARG A 68 5.60 7.06 1.31
CA ARG A 68 5.66 7.82 0.07
C ARG A 68 7.12 8.16 -0.20
N CYS A 69 7.54 8.08 -1.45
CA CYS A 69 8.82 8.66 -1.86
C CYS A 69 8.73 10.17 -1.64
N SER A 70 9.58 10.69 -0.75
CA SER A 70 9.71 12.13 -0.64
C SER A 70 10.51 12.63 -1.84
N ALA A 71 10.05 13.74 -2.44
CA ALA A 71 10.82 14.48 -3.43
C ALA A 71 11.77 15.50 -2.78
N ASP A 72 11.82 15.55 -1.45
CA ASP A 72 12.64 16.51 -0.71
C ASP A 72 14.13 16.27 -0.96
N VAL A 73 14.84 17.35 -1.28
CA VAL A 73 16.29 17.35 -1.36
C VAL A 73 16.85 17.04 0.03
N GLY A 74 17.53 15.89 0.17
CA GLY A 74 18.12 15.44 1.42
C GLY A 74 17.44 14.22 2.07
N ALA A 75 16.40 13.65 1.45
CA ALA A 75 15.87 12.37 1.88
C ALA A 75 16.97 11.28 1.84
N PRO A 76 17.22 10.53 2.93
CA PRO A 76 18.22 9.46 2.93
C PRO A 76 17.94 8.40 1.85
N PRO A 77 18.97 7.68 1.36
CA PRO A 77 18.77 6.53 0.50
C PRO A 77 17.75 5.55 1.10
N LEU A 78 16.86 5.02 0.26
CA LEU A 78 15.83 4.07 0.68
C LEU A 78 14.90 4.60 1.79
N TRP A 79 14.75 5.92 1.92
CA TRP A 79 13.88 6.54 2.93
C TRP A 79 12.48 5.90 3.06
N PRO A 80 11.77 5.59 1.96
CA PRO A 80 10.45 4.94 2.06
C PRO A 80 10.49 3.55 2.70
N LEU A 81 11.57 2.78 2.47
CA LEU A 81 11.74 1.46 3.06
C LEU A 81 12.05 1.55 4.54
N ARG A 82 12.90 2.49 4.96
CA ARG A 82 13.18 2.73 6.38
C ARG A 82 11.90 3.07 7.15
N ARG A 83 11.07 3.96 6.58
CA ARG A 83 9.76 4.31 7.15
C ARG A 83 8.80 3.13 7.23
N ILE A 84 8.87 2.19 6.29
CA ILE A 84 8.09 0.96 6.35
C ILE A 84 8.55 0.11 7.53
N VAL A 85 9.86 -0.12 7.67
CA VAL A 85 10.43 -0.92 8.77
C VAL A 85 10.05 -0.35 10.13
N ASP A 86 10.16 0.97 10.32
CA ASP A 86 9.79 1.64 11.58
C ASP A 86 8.31 1.47 11.97
N GLN A 87 7.44 1.14 11.00
CA GLN A 87 6.01 0.95 11.22
C GLN A 87 5.63 -0.53 11.43
N LEU A 88 6.55 -1.47 11.24
CA LEU A 88 6.26 -2.89 11.42
C LEU A 88 6.18 -3.25 12.91
N PRO A 89 5.24 -4.13 13.31
CA PRO A 89 5.20 -4.64 14.67
C PRO A 89 6.53 -5.33 15.03
N GLY A 90 7.12 -4.95 16.17
CA GLY A 90 8.39 -5.51 16.65
C GLY A 90 9.66 -4.80 16.15
N ALA A 91 9.55 -3.69 15.40
CA ALA A 91 10.71 -2.91 14.94
C ALA A 91 11.35 -2.03 16.04
N HIS A 92 10.74 -1.98 17.23
CA HIS A 92 11.31 -1.35 18.43
C HIS A 92 11.39 -2.41 19.52
N GLY A 93 12.57 -3.02 19.63
CA GLY A 93 13.02 -3.75 20.82
C GLY A 93 13.86 -2.83 21.69
#